data_AF-A0A7V1HDD5-F1
#
_entry.id   AF-A0A7V1HDD5-F1
#
_cell.length_a   1.000
_cell.length_b   1.000
_cell.length_c   1.000
_cell.angle_alpha   90.00
_cell.angle_beta   90.00
_cell.angle_gamma   90.00
#
_symmetry.space_group_name_H-M   'P 1'
#
loop_
_entity.id
_entity.type
_entity.pdbx_description
1 polymer ?
#
loop_
_entity_poly.entity_id
_entity_poly.type
_entity_poly.pdbx_seq_one_letter_code
_entity_poly.pdbx_strand_id
1 'polypeptide(L)'
;MGKKESCYLCGLESDYFPSKGVLHGISCKRCRDYYMDDFLIDCGEPRKTEYKAILSGYTRWEKEVGHPIPEIKNENYEEIIQDNKSYSDIEKVDKLLLYYSKKQPKRGSLIPYDVDIDYPITFSNGGQEFIYLINDLADKNLGLVKFETRDSIRIMPKGWQRIERLKKVELADAKYNFSRNEIMKRINSKEADMKEQAGFNMGKRWSSVLAREIKDLYLQGTREKLKKKLEVDREVILGLQIVSKTEDINFLSGRVGELAKFENFFLDKRLIEIYQDCKTSQGIFEHDIEEVHKEVDSKVKEILVDLKVGGLKGEKVKIPELLEIDIDTLIEMDESIQLEFKSTFQWDIFQRCENKELRKEVVRTIAAFNNTEGGYLIIGVSDDKTIFGLEKDYSSFKNLGERDERDVFLQTLSNVIEDKISREFVAAINVEFYNLEGKDICRIKVSFGDEPVWIKENKKEEVFYIRTQNSGKSLSPKASYNYIRRKWKKP
;
A
#
# COMPACT_ATOMS: atom_id res chain seq x y z
N MET A 1 -11.98 -48.85 -20.32
CA MET A 1 -11.53 -48.51 -18.96
C MET A 1 -10.17 -47.85 -19.11
N GLY A 2 -10.06 -46.53 -18.90
CA GLY A 2 -8.79 -45.82 -19.01
C GLY A 2 -7.82 -46.26 -17.91
N LYS A 3 -6.51 -46.26 -18.21
CA LYS A 3 -5.46 -46.44 -17.19
C LYS A 3 -5.65 -45.37 -16.12
N LYS A 4 -5.91 -45.79 -14.88
CA LYS A 4 -5.91 -44.88 -13.73
C LYS A 4 -4.49 -44.76 -13.21
N GLU A 5 -3.98 -43.53 -13.15
CA GLU A 5 -2.67 -43.21 -12.62
C GLU A 5 -2.80 -42.13 -11.53
N SER A 6 -1.74 -41.92 -10.74
CA SER A 6 -1.73 -40.93 -9.67
C SER A 6 -1.55 -39.52 -10.24
N CYS A 7 -2.26 -38.53 -9.69
CA CYS A 7 -2.02 -37.11 -9.98
C CYS A 7 -0.59 -36.72 -9.58
N TYR A 8 0.16 -36.09 -10.48
CA TYR A 8 1.56 -35.71 -10.23
C TYR A 8 1.76 -34.68 -9.11
N LEU A 9 0.75 -33.83 -8.89
CA LEU A 9 0.78 -32.78 -7.86
C LEU A 9 0.38 -33.29 -6.47
N CYS A 10 -0.63 -34.15 -6.34
CA CYS A 10 -1.16 -34.55 -5.03
C CYS A 10 -1.16 -36.06 -4.73
N GLY A 11 -0.78 -36.89 -5.69
CA GLY A 11 -0.69 -38.34 -5.54
C GLY A 11 -2.03 -39.10 -5.54
N LEU A 12 -3.17 -38.41 -5.58
CA LEU A 12 -4.48 -39.07 -5.62
C LEU A 12 -4.73 -39.75 -6.97
N GLU A 13 -5.39 -40.92 -6.93
CA GLU A 13 -5.92 -41.60 -8.12
C GLU A 13 -6.77 -40.61 -8.95
N SER A 14 -6.43 -40.48 -10.22
CA SER A 14 -7.01 -39.48 -11.11
C SER A 14 -7.23 -40.03 -12.51
N ASP A 15 -8.15 -39.40 -13.24
CA ASP A 15 -8.43 -39.73 -14.63
C ASP A 15 -7.54 -38.89 -15.55
N TYR A 16 -7.25 -39.41 -16.73
CA TYR A 16 -6.48 -38.71 -17.76
C TYR A 16 -7.40 -38.36 -18.93
N PHE A 17 -7.25 -37.15 -19.48
CA PHE A 17 -7.96 -36.71 -20.67
C PHE A 17 -6.96 -36.44 -21.80
N PRO A 18 -7.42 -36.33 -23.07
CA PRO A 18 -6.54 -36.35 -24.24
C PRO A 18 -5.36 -35.37 -24.15
N SER A 19 -4.14 -35.88 -24.35
CA SER A 19 -2.91 -35.10 -24.34
C SER A 19 -2.87 -34.08 -25.49
N LYS A 20 -2.14 -32.98 -25.28
CA LYS A 20 -1.86 -31.96 -26.30
C LYS A 20 -0.37 -31.95 -26.64
N GLY A 21 0.03 -32.68 -27.67
CA GLY A 21 1.46 -32.86 -27.96
C GLY A 21 2.17 -33.53 -26.79
N VAL A 22 3.17 -32.86 -26.21
CA VAL A 22 3.97 -33.29 -25.04
C VAL A 22 3.34 -32.91 -23.69
N LEU A 23 2.02 -32.67 -23.67
CA LEU A 23 1.32 -32.26 -22.46
C LEU A 23 0.29 -33.32 -22.05
N HIS A 24 0.49 -33.94 -20.89
CA HIS A 24 -0.42 -34.91 -20.30
C HIS A 24 -1.56 -34.21 -19.57
N GLY A 25 -2.80 -34.54 -19.95
CA GLY A 25 -4.01 -34.00 -19.31
C GLY A 25 -4.44 -34.83 -18.11
N ILE A 26 -4.51 -34.22 -16.92
CA ILE A 26 -4.92 -34.87 -15.66
C ILE A 26 -6.18 -34.22 -15.12
N SER A 27 -7.20 -35.02 -14.83
CA SER A 27 -8.44 -34.64 -14.14
C SER A 27 -8.41 -35.18 -12.71
N CYS A 28 -8.06 -34.31 -11.75
CA CYS A 28 -7.94 -34.68 -10.34
C CYS A 28 -9.08 -34.07 -9.51
N LYS A 29 -9.67 -34.86 -8.60
CA LYS A 29 -10.69 -34.35 -7.66
C LYS A 29 -10.20 -33.22 -6.75
N ARG A 30 -8.90 -33.20 -6.43
CA ARG A 30 -8.24 -32.22 -5.54
C ARG A 30 -7.61 -31.06 -6.32
N CYS A 31 -6.77 -31.36 -7.31
CA CYS A 31 -6.05 -30.33 -8.10
C CYS A 31 -6.86 -29.76 -9.27
N ARG A 32 -8.00 -30.36 -9.61
CA ARG A 32 -8.76 -30.10 -10.86
C ARG A 32 -7.98 -30.46 -12.11
N ASP A 33 -8.52 -30.03 -13.25
CA ASP A 33 -7.99 -30.33 -14.58
C ASP A 33 -6.74 -29.48 -14.83
N TYR A 34 -5.65 -30.08 -15.29
CA TYR A 34 -4.46 -29.38 -15.75
C TYR A 34 -3.71 -30.21 -16.79
N TYR A 35 -2.84 -29.55 -17.55
CA TYR A 35 -1.86 -30.17 -18.43
C TYR A 35 -0.47 -30.07 -17.80
N MET A 36 0.35 -31.12 -17.92
CA MET A 36 1.73 -31.11 -17.45
C MET A 36 2.67 -31.73 -18.50
N ASP A 37 3.81 -31.09 -18.70
CA ASP A 37 4.87 -31.49 -19.61
C ASP A 37 5.54 -32.82 -19.19
N ASP A 38 5.74 -33.72 -20.17
CA ASP A 38 6.49 -34.98 -20.04
C ASP A 38 7.82 -34.78 -19.31
N PHE A 39 8.57 -33.70 -19.62
CA PHE A 39 9.87 -33.46 -19.00
C PHE A 39 9.77 -33.31 -17.48
N LEU A 40 8.76 -32.58 -17.00
CA LEU A 40 8.53 -32.38 -15.57
C LEU A 40 8.10 -33.69 -14.89
N ILE A 41 7.27 -34.47 -15.57
CA ILE A 41 6.80 -35.78 -15.11
C ILE A 41 7.98 -36.75 -14.96
N ASP A 42 8.80 -36.87 -16.01
CA ASP A 42 9.93 -37.81 -16.09
C ASP A 42 11.06 -37.43 -15.13
N CYS A 43 11.36 -36.14 -14.99
CA CYS A 43 12.38 -35.66 -14.06
C CYS A 43 11.90 -35.66 -12.59
N GLY A 44 10.60 -35.86 -12.37
CA GLY A 44 9.95 -35.84 -11.05
C GLY A 44 9.85 -34.44 -10.45
N GLU A 45 10.00 -33.38 -11.25
CA GLU A 45 9.85 -32.00 -10.80
C GLU A 45 8.39 -31.52 -10.91
N PRO A 46 7.89 -30.72 -9.96
CA PRO A 46 8.60 -30.24 -8.78
C PRO A 46 8.71 -31.31 -7.68
N ARG A 47 9.91 -31.58 -7.18
CA ARG A 47 10.14 -32.56 -6.08
C ARG A 47 9.74 -32.00 -4.72
N LYS A 48 9.83 -30.69 -4.55
CA LYS A 48 9.54 -30.01 -3.28
C LYS A 48 8.05 -30.03 -2.98
N THR A 49 7.68 -30.48 -1.78
CA THR A 49 6.29 -30.52 -1.31
C THR A 49 5.60 -29.17 -1.38
N GLU A 50 6.31 -28.09 -1.04
CA GLU A 50 5.83 -26.70 -1.13
C GLU A 50 5.42 -26.33 -2.56
N TYR A 51 6.24 -26.69 -3.56
CA TYR A 51 5.98 -26.36 -4.95
C TYR A 51 4.76 -27.13 -5.47
N LYS A 52 4.63 -28.41 -5.08
CA LYS A 52 3.44 -29.20 -5.38
C LYS A 52 2.17 -28.60 -4.77
N ALA A 53 2.25 -28.07 -3.55
CA ALA A 53 1.14 -27.37 -2.92
C ALA A 53 0.75 -26.10 -3.67
N ILE A 54 1.74 -25.28 -4.05
CA ILE A 54 1.52 -24.05 -4.83
C ILE A 54 0.89 -24.36 -6.19
N LEU A 55 1.45 -25.31 -6.94
CA LEU A 55 0.91 -25.72 -8.24
C LEU A 55 -0.50 -26.32 -8.09
N SER A 56 -0.73 -27.15 -7.07
CA SER A 56 -2.07 -27.68 -6.80
C SER A 56 -3.07 -26.58 -6.48
N GLY A 57 -2.65 -25.50 -5.80
CA GLY A 57 -3.49 -24.36 -5.53
C GLY A 57 -3.76 -23.52 -6.76
N TYR A 58 -2.74 -23.30 -7.59
CA TYR A 58 -2.85 -22.61 -8.87
C TYR A 58 -3.86 -23.32 -9.79
N THR A 59 -3.69 -24.62 -10.03
CA THR A 59 -4.61 -25.36 -10.92
C THR A 59 -6.03 -25.40 -10.38
N ARG A 60 -6.18 -25.55 -9.06
CA ARG A 60 -7.49 -25.50 -8.39
C ARG A 60 -8.15 -24.14 -8.58
N TRP A 61 -7.40 -23.05 -8.37
CA TRP A 61 -7.88 -21.69 -8.47
C TRP A 61 -8.31 -21.34 -9.90
N GLU A 62 -7.47 -21.59 -10.90
CA GLU A 62 -7.76 -21.32 -12.32
C GLU A 62 -9.09 -21.94 -12.74
N LYS A 63 -9.31 -23.21 -12.38
CA LYS A 63 -10.56 -23.90 -12.69
C LYS A 63 -11.78 -23.27 -12.01
N GLU A 64 -11.70 -22.95 -10.72
CA GLU A 64 -12.83 -22.41 -9.94
C GLU A 64 -13.10 -20.92 -10.24
N VAL A 65 -12.16 -20.23 -10.89
CA VAL A 65 -12.36 -18.91 -11.52
C VAL A 65 -12.96 -19.02 -12.92
N GLY A 66 -12.88 -20.19 -13.55
CA GLY A 66 -13.43 -20.44 -14.88
C GLY A 66 -12.45 -20.07 -16.01
N HIS A 67 -11.15 -20.02 -15.70
CA HIS A 67 -10.11 -19.85 -16.70
C HIS A 67 -9.91 -21.13 -17.53
N PRO A 68 -9.22 -21.04 -18.68
CA PRO A 68 -8.81 -22.21 -19.44
C PRO A 68 -8.02 -23.22 -18.59
N ILE A 69 -8.03 -24.49 -18.98
CA ILE A 69 -7.26 -25.54 -18.30
C ILE A 69 -5.78 -25.14 -18.31
N PRO A 70 -5.13 -24.99 -17.13
CA PRO A 70 -3.76 -24.50 -17.02
C PRO A 70 -2.77 -25.49 -17.62
N GLU A 71 -1.69 -24.96 -18.23
CA GLU A 71 -0.60 -25.75 -18.80
C GLU A 71 0.69 -25.48 -18.02
N ILE A 72 1.19 -26.51 -17.32
CA ILE A 72 2.42 -26.48 -16.53
C ILE A 72 3.55 -27.08 -17.38
N LYS A 73 4.51 -26.24 -17.75
CA LYS A 73 5.63 -26.57 -18.64
C LYS A 73 6.95 -26.33 -17.93
N ASN A 74 8.01 -26.99 -18.41
CA ASN A 74 9.36 -26.75 -17.88
C ASN A 74 9.76 -25.26 -17.98
N GLU A 75 9.23 -24.54 -18.98
CA GLU A 75 9.54 -23.13 -19.23
C GLU A 75 8.82 -22.15 -18.29
N ASN A 76 7.69 -22.53 -17.66
CA ASN A 76 6.85 -21.58 -16.91
C ASN A 76 6.60 -21.96 -15.44
N TYR A 77 6.92 -23.19 -15.01
CA TYR A 77 6.54 -23.65 -13.68
C TYR A 77 7.19 -22.86 -12.54
N GLU A 78 8.43 -22.39 -12.72
CA GLU A 78 9.14 -21.56 -11.73
C GLU A 78 8.50 -20.18 -11.56
N GLU A 79 8.05 -19.55 -12.66
CA GLU A 79 7.32 -18.29 -12.64
C GLU A 79 5.98 -18.45 -11.91
N ILE A 80 5.23 -19.52 -12.22
CA ILE A 80 3.97 -19.85 -11.53
C ILE A 80 4.23 -20.01 -10.02
N ILE A 81 5.31 -20.67 -9.63
CA ILE A 81 5.66 -20.82 -8.22
C ILE A 81 5.97 -19.46 -7.59
N GLN A 82 6.83 -18.66 -8.21
CA GLN A 82 7.26 -17.36 -7.69
C GLN A 82 6.07 -16.41 -7.50
N ASP A 83 5.14 -16.38 -8.45
CA ASP A 83 3.94 -15.54 -8.40
C ASP A 83 2.96 -15.93 -7.28
N ASN A 84 3.03 -17.17 -6.80
CA ASN A 84 2.07 -17.74 -5.85
C ASN A 84 2.69 -18.16 -4.51
N LYS A 85 3.98 -17.90 -4.28
CA LYS A 85 4.72 -18.32 -3.07
C LYS A 85 4.43 -17.47 -1.83
N SER A 86 3.92 -16.25 -2.01
CA SER A 86 3.89 -15.23 -0.95
C SER A 86 2.50 -14.86 -0.44
N TYR A 87 1.50 -15.75 -0.55
CA TYR A 87 0.18 -15.45 -0.02
C TYR A 87 0.19 -15.41 1.52
N SER A 88 -0.16 -14.26 2.07
CA SER A 88 -0.45 -14.11 3.50
C SER A 88 -1.68 -14.93 3.91
N ASP A 89 -1.79 -15.30 5.18
CA ASP A 89 -2.96 -16.03 5.71
C ASP A 89 -4.27 -15.32 5.40
N ILE A 90 -4.25 -13.98 5.39
CA ILE A 90 -5.40 -13.13 5.03
C ILE A 90 -5.80 -13.32 3.56
N GLU A 91 -4.85 -13.34 2.65
CA GLU A 91 -5.14 -13.55 1.23
C GLU A 91 -5.67 -14.97 0.97
N LYS A 92 -5.13 -15.96 1.68
CA LYS A 92 -5.64 -17.33 1.65
C LYS A 92 -7.09 -17.39 2.16
N VAL A 93 -7.39 -16.71 3.27
CA VAL A 93 -8.74 -16.57 3.83
C VAL A 93 -9.70 -15.88 2.85
N ASP A 94 -9.28 -14.80 2.19
CA ASP A 94 -10.09 -14.09 1.21
C ASP A 94 -10.42 -14.96 -0.02
N LYS A 95 -9.43 -15.69 -0.55
CA LYS A 95 -9.62 -16.66 -1.64
C LYS A 95 -10.64 -17.74 -1.28
N LEU A 96 -10.55 -18.28 -0.06
CA LEU A 96 -11.47 -19.27 0.45
C LEU A 96 -12.91 -18.73 0.54
N LEU A 97 -13.05 -17.52 1.05
CA LEU A 97 -14.35 -16.87 1.19
C LEU A 97 -15.01 -16.60 -0.18
N LEU A 98 -14.22 -16.18 -1.17
CA LEU A 98 -14.67 -16.02 -2.55
C LEU A 98 -15.10 -17.34 -3.18
N TYR A 99 -14.31 -18.40 -2.99
CA TYR A 99 -14.64 -19.75 -3.43
C TYR A 99 -15.99 -20.22 -2.86
N TYR A 100 -16.16 -20.09 -1.55
CA TYR A 100 -17.42 -20.44 -0.89
C TYR A 100 -18.61 -19.62 -1.40
N SER A 101 -18.41 -18.34 -1.69
CA SER A 101 -19.46 -17.50 -2.27
C SER A 101 -19.97 -18.01 -3.63
N LYS A 102 -19.10 -18.66 -4.42
CA LYS A 102 -19.45 -19.25 -5.73
C LYS A 102 -20.18 -20.58 -5.60
N LYS A 103 -19.90 -21.35 -4.54
CA LYS A 103 -20.54 -22.65 -4.27
C LYS A 103 -21.97 -22.52 -3.71
N GLN A 104 -22.45 -21.32 -3.39
CA GLN A 104 -23.79 -21.13 -2.86
C GLN A 104 -24.86 -20.96 -3.94
N PRO A 105 -25.90 -21.82 -3.96
CA PRO A 105 -27.04 -21.63 -4.83
C PRO A 105 -27.96 -20.48 -4.37
N LYS A 106 -28.01 -20.17 -3.06
CA LYS A 106 -28.77 -19.06 -2.47
C LYS A 106 -28.07 -18.49 -1.23
N ARG A 107 -28.26 -17.19 -0.94
CA ARG A 107 -27.74 -16.57 0.29
C ARG A 107 -28.29 -17.31 1.52
N GLY A 108 -27.40 -17.72 2.42
CA GLY A 108 -27.75 -18.45 3.65
C GLY A 108 -27.77 -19.97 3.51
N SER A 109 -27.57 -20.53 2.31
CA SER A 109 -27.41 -21.97 2.12
C SER A 109 -26.17 -22.52 2.84
N LEU A 110 -26.26 -23.77 3.30
CA LEU A 110 -25.11 -24.50 3.84
C LEU A 110 -24.11 -24.79 2.72
N ILE A 111 -22.83 -24.67 3.04
CA ILE A 111 -21.72 -24.96 2.13
C ILE A 111 -20.95 -26.14 2.71
N PRO A 112 -20.98 -27.31 2.05
CA PRO A 112 -20.14 -28.42 2.42
C PRO A 112 -18.67 -28.11 2.04
N TYR A 113 -17.74 -28.59 2.85
CA TYR A 113 -16.32 -28.55 2.54
C TYR A 113 -15.64 -29.86 2.97
N ASP A 114 -14.58 -30.23 2.27
CA ASP A 114 -13.79 -31.42 2.57
C ASP A 114 -12.33 -31.00 2.75
N VAL A 115 -11.81 -31.19 3.98
CA VAL A 115 -10.46 -30.77 4.35
C VAL A 115 -9.39 -31.43 3.48
N ASP A 116 -9.57 -32.68 3.09
CA ASP A 116 -8.59 -33.44 2.32
C ASP A 116 -8.66 -33.13 0.82
N ILE A 117 -9.70 -32.43 0.37
CA ILE A 117 -9.92 -32.10 -1.04
C ILE A 117 -9.81 -30.61 -1.32
N ASP A 118 -10.23 -29.75 -0.39
CA ASP A 118 -10.38 -28.32 -0.60
C ASP A 118 -9.17 -27.49 -0.18
N TYR A 119 -8.25 -28.03 0.63
CA TYR A 119 -7.05 -27.29 1.08
C TYR A 119 -6.21 -26.62 -0.03
N PRO A 120 -6.15 -27.09 -1.29
CA PRO A 120 -5.43 -26.36 -2.32
C PRO A 120 -6.03 -24.99 -2.65
N ILE A 121 -7.32 -24.76 -2.40
CA ILE A 121 -7.97 -23.46 -2.74
C ILE A 121 -7.31 -22.28 -2.01
N THR A 122 -6.72 -22.54 -0.85
CA THR A 122 -5.98 -21.59 -0.02
C THR A 122 -4.48 -21.66 -0.25
N PHE A 123 -4.01 -22.41 -1.25
CA PHE A 123 -2.58 -22.67 -1.47
C PHE A 123 -1.90 -23.28 -0.23
N SER A 124 -2.68 -24.01 0.59
CA SER A 124 -2.17 -24.63 1.80
C SER A 124 -1.36 -25.87 1.49
N ASN A 125 -0.38 -26.17 2.34
CA ASN A 125 0.48 -27.34 2.21
C ASN A 125 -0.23 -28.65 2.62
N GLY A 126 -1.41 -28.55 3.25
CA GLY A 126 -2.25 -29.69 3.60
C GLY A 126 -3.50 -29.30 4.37
N GLY A 127 -4.29 -30.30 4.75
CA GLY A 127 -5.56 -30.13 5.45
C GLY A 127 -5.46 -29.42 6.81
N GLN A 128 -4.37 -29.59 7.54
CA GLN A 128 -4.21 -28.99 8.87
C GLN A 128 -4.13 -27.45 8.82
N GLU A 129 -3.39 -26.91 7.84
CA GLU A 129 -3.31 -25.46 7.61
C GLU A 129 -4.67 -24.91 7.13
N PHE A 130 -5.37 -25.67 6.28
CA PHE A 130 -6.72 -25.30 5.85
C PHE A 130 -7.74 -25.25 6.99
N ILE A 131 -7.69 -26.20 7.92
CA ILE A 131 -8.50 -26.17 9.15
C ILE A 131 -8.21 -24.91 9.95
N TYR A 132 -6.93 -24.54 10.10
CA TYR A 132 -6.54 -23.31 10.79
C TYR A 132 -7.17 -22.08 10.14
N LEU A 133 -7.11 -21.95 8.81
CA LEU A 133 -7.68 -20.82 8.07
C LEU A 133 -9.22 -20.77 8.13
N ILE A 134 -9.91 -21.93 8.08
CA ILE A 134 -11.37 -21.98 8.25
C ILE A 134 -11.77 -21.58 9.67
N ASN A 135 -11.01 -22.01 10.68
CA ASN A 135 -11.27 -21.61 12.06
C ASN A 135 -11.09 -20.10 12.24
N ASP A 136 -10.10 -19.49 11.58
CA ASP A 136 -9.90 -18.03 11.61
C ASP A 136 -11.10 -17.29 10.99
N LEU A 137 -11.63 -17.77 9.85
CA LEU A 137 -12.87 -17.27 9.24
C LEU A 137 -14.08 -17.30 10.20
N ALA A 138 -14.14 -18.33 11.05
CA ALA A 138 -15.21 -18.56 12.01
C ALA A 138 -14.96 -17.93 13.39
N ASP A 139 -13.73 -17.45 13.64
CA ASP A 139 -13.31 -16.87 14.91
C ASP A 139 -14.21 -15.69 15.29
N LYS A 140 -14.40 -15.45 16.59
CA LYS A 140 -15.25 -14.35 17.07
C LYS A 140 -14.77 -12.98 16.56
N ASN A 141 -13.48 -12.82 16.29
CA ASN A 141 -12.88 -11.59 15.79
C ASN A 141 -13.29 -11.31 14.33
N LEU A 142 -13.16 -12.29 13.42
CA LEU A 142 -13.54 -12.12 12.01
C LEU A 142 -15.04 -12.37 11.79
N GLY A 143 -15.58 -13.47 12.31
CA GLY A 143 -17.01 -13.83 12.30
C GLY A 143 -17.63 -13.83 10.90
N LEU A 144 -16.85 -14.20 9.89
CA LEU A 144 -17.24 -14.14 8.48
C LEU A 144 -18.04 -15.37 8.07
N VAL A 145 -17.75 -16.52 8.68
CA VAL A 145 -18.52 -17.76 8.52
C VAL A 145 -18.90 -18.30 9.89
N LYS A 146 -19.82 -19.27 9.90
CA LYS A 146 -20.21 -20.03 11.09
C LYS A 146 -20.25 -21.50 10.74
N PHE A 147 -19.66 -22.34 11.57
CA PHE A 147 -19.86 -23.79 11.49
C PHE A 147 -21.30 -24.14 11.88
N GLU A 148 -21.99 -24.88 11.01
CA GLU A 148 -23.31 -25.45 11.30
C GLU A 148 -23.18 -26.95 11.59
N THR A 149 -22.24 -27.64 10.93
CA THR A 149 -21.80 -29.01 11.25
C THR A 149 -20.27 -29.08 11.24
N ARG A 150 -19.69 -30.27 11.43
CA ARG A 150 -18.24 -30.48 11.36
C ARG A 150 -17.66 -30.20 9.96
N ASP A 151 -18.46 -30.42 8.93
CA ASP A 151 -18.13 -30.44 7.51
C ASP A 151 -18.95 -29.43 6.68
N SER A 152 -19.70 -28.54 7.35
CA SER A 152 -20.43 -27.49 6.67
C SER A 152 -20.40 -26.16 7.40
N ILE A 153 -20.35 -25.10 6.59
CA ILE A 153 -20.33 -23.73 7.06
C ILE A 153 -21.48 -22.92 6.44
N ARG A 154 -21.78 -21.79 7.06
CA ARG A 154 -22.64 -20.76 6.51
C ARG A 154 -21.89 -19.43 6.50
N ILE A 155 -21.95 -18.72 5.38
CA ILE A 155 -21.44 -17.35 5.28
C ILE A 155 -22.37 -16.41 6.06
N MET A 156 -21.80 -15.69 7.02
CA MET A 156 -22.50 -14.72 7.86
C MET A 156 -22.65 -13.37 7.13
N PRO A 157 -23.52 -12.45 7.58
CA PRO A 157 -23.67 -11.13 6.97
C PRO A 157 -22.34 -10.36 6.82
N LYS A 158 -21.44 -10.44 7.81
CA LYS A 158 -20.08 -9.87 7.72
C LYS A 158 -19.25 -10.50 6.60
N GLY A 159 -19.34 -11.82 6.42
CA GLY A 159 -18.71 -12.54 5.31
C GLY A 159 -19.20 -12.06 3.95
N TRP A 160 -20.51 -11.86 3.79
CA TRP A 160 -21.08 -11.30 2.55
C TRP A 160 -20.60 -9.88 2.26
N GLN A 161 -20.52 -9.03 3.28
CA GLN A 161 -19.95 -7.69 3.12
C GLN A 161 -18.49 -7.75 2.67
N ARG A 162 -17.69 -8.68 3.21
CA ARG A 162 -16.30 -8.89 2.77
C ARG A 162 -16.23 -9.40 1.33
N ILE A 163 -17.08 -10.36 0.95
CA ILE A 163 -17.13 -10.89 -0.44
C ILE A 163 -17.46 -9.79 -1.45
N GLU A 164 -18.43 -8.94 -1.15
CA GLU A 164 -18.79 -7.83 -2.04
C GLU A 164 -17.63 -6.83 -2.21
N ARG A 165 -16.84 -6.59 -1.14
CA ARG A 165 -15.60 -5.80 -1.22
C ARG A 165 -14.55 -6.49 -2.11
N LEU A 166 -14.30 -7.78 -1.87
CA LEU A 166 -13.30 -8.54 -2.61
C LEU A 166 -13.62 -8.60 -4.11
N LYS A 167 -14.89 -8.81 -4.49
CA LYS A 167 -15.29 -8.80 -5.90
C LYS A 167 -15.04 -7.46 -6.59
N LYS A 168 -15.21 -6.33 -5.88
CA LYS A 168 -14.89 -4.99 -6.41
C LYS A 168 -13.38 -4.82 -6.60
N VAL A 169 -12.58 -5.31 -5.65
CA VAL A 169 -11.11 -5.31 -5.75
C VAL A 169 -10.64 -6.20 -6.89
N GLU A 170 -11.17 -7.43 -7.03
CA GLU A 170 -10.84 -8.33 -8.14
C GLU A 170 -11.21 -7.75 -9.51
N LEU A 171 -12.37 -7.07 -9.63
CA LEU A 171 -12.75 -6.37 -10.86
C LEU A 171 -11.78 -5.23 -11.19
N ALA A 172 -11.29 -4.51 -10.17
CA ALA A 172 -10.27 -3.47 -10.34
C ALA A 172 -8.92 -4.06 -10.77
N ASP A 173 -8.48 -5.14 -10.10
CA ASP A 173 -7.25 -5.88 -10.38
C ASP A 173 -7.29 -6.54 -11.76
N ALA A 174 -8.42 -7.11 -12.19
CA ALA A 174 -8.57 -7.70 -13.52
C ALA A 174 -8.52 -6.63 -14.63
N LYS A 175 -9.20 -5.49 -14.42
CA LYS A 175 -9.12 -4.32 -15.32
C LYS A 175 -7.72 -3.70 -15.32
N TYR A 176 -6.88 -4.01 -14.33
CA TYR A 176 -5.49 -3.61 -14.22
C TYR A 176 -4.53 -4.63 -14.88
N ASN A 177 -4.68 -5.92 -14.62
CA ASN A 177 -3.90 -6.99 -15.24
C ASN A 177 -4.06 -7.00 -16.78
N PHE A 178 -5.26 -6.73 -17.27
CA PHE A 178 -5.50 -6.54 -18.70
C PHE A 178 -4.67 -5.37 -19.27
N SER A 179 -4.65 -4.23 -18.58
CA SER A 179 -3.86 -3.06 -18.97
C SER A 179 -2.35 -3.33 -18.89
N ARG A 180 -1.91 -4.05 -17.86
CA ARG A 180 -0.51 -4.44 -17.64
C ARG A 180 -0.02 -5.37 -18.75
N ASN A 181 -0.79 -6.41 -19.07
CA ASN A 181 -0.43 -7.35 -20.14
C ASN A 181 -0.38 -6.67 -21.50
N GLU A 182 -1.26 -5.71 -21.76
CA GLU A 182 -1.26 -4.94 -22.99
C GLU A 182 -0.05 -3.98 -23.08
N ILE A 183 0.31 -3.32 -21.97
CA ILE A 183 1.51 -2.49 -21.87
C ILE A 183 2.77 -3.34 -22.06
N MET A 184 2.90 -4.47 -21.35
CA MET A 184 4.03 -5.39 -21.49
C MET A 184 4.13 -5.95 -22.91
N LYS A 185 2.99 -6.27 -23.55
CA LYS A 185 2.98 -6.71 -24.94
C LYS A 185 3.45 -5.63 -25.91
N ARG A 186 3.09 -4.37 -25.68
CA ARG A 186 3.59 -3.23 -26.47
C ARG A 186 5.09 -2.98 -26.24
N ILE A 187 5.56 -3.11 -24.99
CA ILE A 187 6.98 -3.03 -24.64
C ILE A 187 7.77 -4.14 -25.35
N ASN A 188 7.34 -5.39 -25.22
CA ASN A 188 8.01 -6.54 -25.82
C ASN A 188 7.99 -6.50 -27.36
N SER A 189 6.89 -6.03 -27.96
CA SER A 189 6.79 -5.85 -29.42
C SER A 189 7.77 -4.79 -29.93
N LYS A 190 7.82 -3.63 -29.26
CA LYS A 190 8.80 -2.58 -29.60
C LYS A 190 10.24 -3.05 -29.38
N GLU A 191 10.47 -3.80 -28.31
CA GLU A 191 11.78 -4.38 -28.02
C GLU A 191 12.23 -5.35 -29.13
N ALA A 192 11.32 -6.17 -29.66
CA ALA A 192 11.58 -7.06 -30.80
C ALA A 192 11.87 -6.28 -32.10
N ASP A 193 11.01 -5.32 -32.45
CA ASP A 193 11.17 -4.49 -33.65
C ASP A 193 12.50 -3.72 -33.65
N MET A 194 12.92 -3.23 -32.48
CA MET A 194 14.16 -2.47 -32.33
C MET A 194 15.40 -3.36 -32.25
N LYS A 195 15.31 -4.58 -31.69
CA LYS A 195 16.39 -5.59 -31.78
C LYS A 195 16.65 -6.00 -33.22
N GLU A 196 15.60 -6.11 -34.02
CA GLU A 196 15.68 -6.43 -35.44
C GLU A 196 16.30 -5.26 -36.24
N GLN A 197 15.92 -4.02 -35.94
CA GLN A 197 16.48 -2.82 -36.59
C GLN A 197 17.93 -2.50 -36.19
N ALA A 198 18.35 -2.83 -34.95
CA ALA A 198 19.66 -2.47 -34.43
C ALA A 198 20.80 -3.43 -34.84
N GLY A 199 20.49 -4.58 -35.45
CA GLY A 199 21.49 -5.48 -36.05
C GLY A 199 22.57 -6.04 -35.10
N PHE A 200 22.42 -5.90 -33.78
CA PHE A 200 23.39 -6.38 -32.79
C PHE A 200 22.73 -7.27 -31.75
N ASN A 201 23.24 -8.50 -31.67
CA ASN A 201 22.94 -9.45 -30.61
C ASN A 201 23.61 -8.97 -29.31
N MET A 202 22.91 -8.14 -28.53
CA MET A 202 23.39 -7.68 -27.22
C MET A 202 22.64 -8.40 -26.10
N GLY A 203 23.34 -9.26 -25.36
CA GLY A 203 22.84 -9.81 -24.11
C GLY A 203 22.58 -8.72 -23.08
N LYS A 204 21.47 -8.85 -22.32
CA LYS A 204 21.08 -8.14 -21.08
C LYS A 204 21.43 -6.64 -20.91
N ARG A 205 21.76 -5.89 -21.97
CA ARG A 205 22.21 -4.49 -21.89
C ARG A 205 21.46 -3.61 -22.88
N TRP A 206 20.85 -2.55 -22.35
CA TRP A 206 19.87 -1.71 -23.03
C TRP A 206 20.46 -0.36 -23.42
N SER A 207 19.96 0.27 -24.49
CA SER A 207 20.34 1.63 -24.89
C SER A 207 19.59 2.70 -24.08
N SER A 208 20.18 3.88 -23.90
CA SER A 208 19.56 4.99 -23.15
C SER A 208 18.28 5.55 -23.78
N VAL A 209 18.02 5.24 -25.05
CA VAL A 209 16.77 5.56 -25.76
C VAL A 209 15.66 4.57 -25.40
N LEU A 210 15.99 3.27 -25.34
CA LEU A 210 15.05 2.21 -25.01
C LEU A 210 14.64 2.24 -23.51
N ALA A 211 15.60 2.57 -22.62
CA ALA A 211 15.31 2.79 -21.21
C ALA A 211 14.36 3.98 -20.97
N ARG A 212 14.42 5.02 -21.84
CA ARG A 212 13.52 6.18 -21.80
C ARG A 212 12.07 5.81 -22.13
N GLU A 213 11.85 5.11 -23.23
CA GLU A 213 10.48 4.75 -23.65
C GLU A 213 9.82 3.75 -22.69
N ILE A 214 10.58 2.82 -22.10
CA ILE A 214 10.05 1.86 -21.12
C ILE A 214 9.68 2.55 -19.81
N LYS A 215 10.51 3.49 -19.35
CA LYS A 215 10.19 4.33 -18.20
C LYS A 215 8.89 5.11 -18.42
N ASP A 216 8.72 5.73 -19.58
CA ASP A 216 7.52 6.55 -19.86
C ASP A 216 6.24 5.70 -19.86
N LEU A 217 6.30 4.50 -20.44
CA LEU A 217 5.19 3.53 -20.41
C LEU A 217 4.91 3.02 -18.99
N TYR A 218 5.94 2.78 -18.18
CA TYR A 218 5.80 2.34 -16.80
C TYR A 218 5.21 3.43 -15.89
N LEU A 219 5.71 4.67 -16.01
CA LEU A 219 5.18 5.85 -15.31
C LEU A 219 3.70 6.07 -15.63
N GLN A 220 3.36 5.98 -16.92
CA GLN A 220 1.98 6.12 -17.36
C GLN A 220 1.10 5.02 -16.75
N GLY A 221 1.51 3.75 -16.84
CA GLY A 221 0.77 2.63 -16.26
C GLY A 221 0.61 2.70 -14.74
N THR A 222 1.64 3.19 -14.03
CA THR A 222 1.63 3.35 -12.56
C THR A 222 0.70 4.48 -12.14
N ARG A 223 0.74 5.63 -12.82
CA ARG A 223 -0.20 6.74 -12.59
C ARG A 223 -1.65 6.34 -12.88
N GLU A 224 -1.88 5.57 -13.93
CA GLU A 224 -3.20 5.02 -14.26
C GLU A 224 -3.67 4.00 -13.21
N LYS A 225 -2.78 3.14 -12.70
CA LYS A 225 -3.03 2.20 -11.58
C LYS A 225 -3.49 2.93 -10.34
N LEU A 226 -2.74 3.94 -9.91
CA LEU A 226 -3.06 4.73 -8.72
C LEU A 226 -4.39 5.46 -8.89
N LYS A 227 -4.60 6.17 -10.01
CA LYS A 227 -5.87 6.87 -10.28
C LYS A 227 -7.10 5.96 -10.22
N LYS A 228 -7.03 4.79 -10.85
CA LYS A 228 -8.13 3.83 -10.93
C LYS A 228 -8.40 3.12 -9.62
N LYS A 229 -7.34 2.87 -8.84
CA LYS A 229 -7.47 2.33 -7.48
C LYS A 229 -8.11 3.36 -6.54
N LEU A 230 -7.76 4.64 -6.64
CA LEU A 230 -8.40 5.72 -5.88
C LEU A 230 -9.87 5.88 -6.23
N GLU A 231 -10.24 5.69 -7.49
CA GLU A 231 -11.63 5.67 -7.95
C GLU A 231 -12.40 4.51 -7.28
N VAL A 232 -11.78 3.33 -7.21
CA VAL A 232 -12.35 2.15 -6.54
C VAL A 232 -12.44 2.34 -5.03
N ASP A 233 -11.40 2.87 -4.38
CA ASP A 233 -11.39 3.20 -2.95
C ASP A 233 -12.48 4.25 -2.65
N ARG A 234 -12.68 5.23 -3.53
CA ARG A 234 -13.77 6.21 -3.46
C ARG A 234 -15.14 5.55 -3.57
N GLU A 235 -15.36 4.64 -4.53
CA GLU A 235 -16.61 3.91 -4.69
C GLU A 235 -16.88 2.92 -3.56
N VAL A 236 -15.84 2.32 -2.99
CA VAL A 236 -15.92 1.44 -1.83
C VAL A 236 -16.26 2.25 -0.57
N ILE A 237 -15.62 3.40 -0.34
CA ILE A 237 -15.97 4.32 0.76
C ILE A 237 -17.42 4.82 0.62
N LEU A 238 -17.85 5.19 -0.59
CA LEU A 238 -19.22 5.64 -0.89
C LEU A 238 -20.27 4.53 -0.73
N GLY A 239 -19.97 3.32 -1.18
CA GLY A 239 -20.87 2.17 -1.13
C GLY A 239 -20.96 1.47 0.23
N LEU A 240 -19.97 1.67 1.11
CA LEU A 240 -19.91 1.03 2.43
C LEU A 240 -20.64 1.79 3.55
N GLN A 241 -21.26 2.96 3.29
CA GLN A 241 -21.92 3.80 4.31
C GLN A 241 -21.09 3.95 5.60
N ILE A 242 -19.75 4.00 5.50
CA ILE A 242 -18.84 4.13 6.66
C ILE A 242 -19.11 5.44 7.43
N VAL A 243 -19.74 6.41 6.76
CA VAL A 243 -20.24 7.64 7.36
C VAL A 243 -21.65 7.94 6.87
N SER A 244 -22.54 8.24 7.83
CA SER A 244 -23.97 8.45 7.61
C SER A 244 -24.34 9.83 7.07
N LYS A 245 -23.36 10.68 6.75
CA LYS A 245 -23.55 12.08 6.33
C LYS A 245 -22.67 12.44 5.13
N THR A 246 -23.26 13.13 4.16
CA THR A 246 -22.63 13.58 2.90
C THR A 246 -21.41 14.48 3.10
N GLU A 247 -21.36 15.23 4.20
CA GLU A 247 -20.23 16.12 4.55
C GLU A 247 -18.96 15.32 4.91
N ASP A 248 -19.11 14.20 5.61
CA ASP A 248 -18.01 13.31 5.99
C ASP A 248 -17.45 12.55 4.76
N ILE A 249 -18.29 12.33 3.73
CA ILE A 249 -17.95 11.69 2.46
C ILE A 249 -17.03 12.59 1.61
N ASN A 250 -17.38 13.87 1.49
CA ASN A 250 -16.55 14.84 0.75
C ASN A 250 -15.19 15.07 1.43
N PHE A 251 -15.17 15.05 2.76
CA PHE A 251 -13.94 15.17 3.55
C PHE A 251 -12.99 13.98 3.34
N LEU A 252 -13.50 12.74 3.42
CA LEU A 252 -12.69 11.53 3.20
C LEU A 252 -12.24 11.40 1.74
N SER A 253 -13.11 11.72 0.78
CA SER A 253 -12.77 11.71 -0.65
C SER A 253 -11.69 12.74 -0.99
N GLY A 254 -11.71 13.91 -0.34
CA GLY A 254 -10.63 14.90 -0.47
C GLY A 254 -9.31 14.38 0.11
N ARG A 255 -9.34 13.77 1.30
CA ARG A 255 -8.15 13.21 1.97
C ARG A 255 -7.45 12.13 1.17
N VAL A 256 -8.20 11.17 0.64
CA VAL A 256 -7.67 10.10 -0.22
C VAL A 256 -7.06 10.68 -1.50
N GLY A 257 -7.65 11.73 -2.07
CA GLY A 257 -7.10 12.42 -3.23
C GLY A 257 -5.78 13.14 -2.95
N GLU A 258 -5.64 13.78 -1.79
CA GLU A 258 -4.41 14.49 -1.39
C GLU A 258 -3.26 13.53 -1.07
N LEU A 259 -3.52 12.47 -0.30
CA LEU A 259 -2.55 11.39 -0.05
C LEU A 259 -1.99 10.80 -1.36
N ALA A 260 -2.86 10.63 -2.35
CA ALA A 260 -2.44 10.07 -3.62
C ALA A 260 -1.66 11.05 -4.51
N LYS A 261 -1.92 12.36 -4.43
CA LYS A 261 -1.07 13.35 -5.10
C LYS A 261 0.33 13.31 -4.50
N PHE A 262 0.41 13.20 -3.18
CA PHE A 262 1.64 13.11 -2.43
C PHE A 262 2.46 11.86 -2.83
N GLU A 263 1.82 10.69 -2.86
CA GLU A 263 2.45 9.44 -3.32
C GLU A 263 2.86 9.46 -4.80
N ASN A 264 2.04 10.04 -5.69
CA ASN A 264 2.39 10.18 -7.12
C ASN A 264 3.64 11.05 -7.32
N PHE A 265 3.72 12.18 -6.62
CA PHE A 265 4.86 13.09 -6.75
C PHE A 265 6.17 12.44 -6.27
N PHE A 266 6.13 11.73 -5.13
CA PHE A 266 7.28 11.00 -4.61
C PHE A 266 7.80 9.95 -5.61
N LEU A 267 6.90 9.13 -6.17
CA LEU A 267 7.26 8.12 -7.17
C LEU A 267 7.80 8.77 -8.45
N ASP A 268 7.20 9.88 -8.89
CA ASP A 268 7.68 10.63 -10.05
C ASP A 268 9.11 11.16 -9.85
N LYS A 269 9.41 11.77 -8.70
CA LYS A 269 10.75 12.30 -8.40
C LYS A 269 11.80 11.20 -8.28
N ARG A 270 11.50 10.11 -7.57
CA ARG A 270 12.41 8.96 -7.47
C ARG A 270 12.74 8.35 -8.84
N LEU A 271 11.73 8.25 -9.72
CA LEU A 271 11.92 7.78 -11.09
C LEU A 271 12.66 8.81 -11.96
N ILE A 272 12.60 10.10 -11.65
CA ILE A 272 13.40 11.16 -12.30
C ILE A 272 14.85 11.10 -11.85
N GLU A 273 15.15 10.88 -10.58
CA GLU A 273 16.52 10.68 -10.07
C GLU A 273 17.20 9.50 -10.75
N ILE A 274 16.55 8.34 -10.78
CA ILE A 274 17.01 7.14 -11.51
C ILE A 274 17.28 7.49 -13.00
N TYR A 275 16.49 8.38 -13.59
CA TYR A 275 16.68 8.84 -14.97
C TYR A 275 17.83 9.83 -15.16
N GLN A 276 18.12 10.67 -14.17
CA GLN A 276 19.30 11.54 -14.21
C GLN A 276 20.57 10.69 -14.15
N ASP A 277 20.58 9.61 -13.37
CA ASP A 277 21.64 8.60 -13.35
C ASP A 277 21.78 7.88 -14.70
N CYS A 278 20.67 7.62 -15.41
CA CYS A 278 20.69 7.10 -16.80
C CYS A 278 21.32 8.07 -17.82
N LYS A 279 21.31 9.39 -17.54
CA LYS A 279 21.79 10.42 -18.47
C LYS A 279 23.30 10.70 -18.29
N THR A 280 23.81 10.50 -17.08
CA THR A 280 25.22 10.71 -16.72
C THR A 280 26.11 9.50 -17.03
N SER A 281 25.53 8.29 -17.10
CA SER A 281 26.24 7.06 -17.48
C SER A 281 26.42 6.94 -18.99
N GLN A 282 27.59 7.36 -19.50
CA GLN A 282 28.01 7.10 -20.87
C GLN A 282 28.36 5.62 -21.05
N GLY A 283 27.35 4.82 -21.39
CA GLY A 283 27.53 3.44 -21.85
C GLY A 283 27.38 2.41 -20.74
N ILE A 284 26.27 1.67 -20.83
CA ILE A 284 25.89 0.53 -20.00
C ILE A 284 25.28 0.93 -18.65
N PHE A 285 24.01 0.53 -18.50
CA PHE A 285 23.18 0.70 -17.32
C PHE A 285 23.28 -0.56 -16.44
N GLU A 286 23.58 -0.39 -15.15
CA GLU A 286 23.74 -1.47 -14.15
C GLU A 286 22.64 -1.43 -13.08
N HIS A 287 21.40 -1.11 -13.44
CA HIS A 287 20.27 -1.36 -12.55
C HIS A 287 19.34 -2.41 -13.15
N ASP A 288 19.01 -3.43 -12.35
CA ASP A 288 18.03 -4.44 -12.70
C ASP A 288 16.64 -3.83 -12.63
N ILE A 289 16.02 -3.65 -13.80
CA ILE A 289 14.65 -3.16 -13.91
C ILE A 289 13.70 -4.08 -13.11
N GLU A 290 13.98 -5.38 -13.00
CA GLU A 290 13.18 -6.25 -12.12
C GLU A 290 13.28 -5.86 -10.65
N GLU A 291 14.41 -5.36 -10.18
CA GLU A 291 14.61 -4.95 -8.79
C GLU A 291 13.87 -3.63 -8.48
N VAL A 292 13.94 -2.66 -9.40
CA VAL A 292 13.14 -1.42 -9.32
C VAL A 292 11.64 -1.74 -9.38
N HIS A 293 11.23 -2.66 -10.25
CA HIS A 293 9.84 -3.14 -10.30
C HIS A 293 9.42 -3.81 -9.00
N LYS A 294 10.28 -4.66 -8.42
CA LYS A 294 10.02 -5.33 -7.13
C LYS A 294 9.89 -4.32 -6.00
N GLU A 295 10.72 -3.28 -5.96
CA GLU A 295 10.67 -2.23 -4.94
C GLU A 295 9.38 -1.40 -5.04
N VAL A 296 9.00 -0.96 -6.24
CA VAL A 296 7.76 -0.20 -6.48
C VAL A 296 6.53 -1.07 -6.23
N ASP A 297 6.48 -2.31 -6.73
CA ASP A 297 5.37 -3.22 -6.45
C ASP A 297 5.30 -3.61 -4.97
N SER A 298 6.43 -3.71 -4.27
CA SER A 298 6.48 -3.94 -2.82
C SER A 298 5.88 -2.75 -2.06
N LYS A 299 6.25 -1.51 -2.41
CA LYS A 299 5.70 -0.31 -1.75
C LYS A 299 4.20 -0.13 -2.03
N VAL A 300 3.76 -0.41 -3.25
CA VAL A 300 2.33 -0.44 -3.62
C VAL A 300 1.58 -1.55 -2.89
N LYS A 301 2.19 -2.72 -2.69
CA LYS A 301 1.64 -3.84 -1.90
C LYS A 301 1.56 -3.53 -0.42
N GLU A 302 2.55 -2.87 0.17
CA GLU A 302 2.55 -2.40 1.57
C GLU A 302 1.33 -1.49 1.84
N ILE A 303 1.12 -0.50 0.96
CA ILE A 303 -0.05 0.40 1.00
C ILE A 303 -1.38 -0.37 0.78
N LEU A 304 -1.39 -1.45 -0.01
CA LEU A 304 -2.55 -2.31 -0.27
C LEU A 304 -2.91 -3.22 0.92
N VAL A 305 -1.91 -3.74 1.63
CA VAL A 305 -2.07 -4.68 2.74
C VAL A 305 -2.71 -3.98 3.94
N ASP A 306 -2.33 -2.74 4.25
CA ASP A 306 -2.90 -1.98 5.38
C ASP A 306 -4.42 -1.73 5.25
N LEU A 307 -4.91 -1.54 4.01
CA LEU A 307 -6.35 -1.41 3.73
C LEU A 307 -7.10 -2.76 3.85
N LYS A 308 -6.48 -3.87 3.45
CA LYS A 308 -7.07 -5.21 3.52
C LYS A 308 -7.11 -5.76 4.94
N VAL A 309 -6.05 -5.52 5.74
CA VAL A 309 -5.87 -6.02 7.13
C VAL A 309 -6.75 -5.24 8.12
N GLY A 310 -6.77 -3.91 8.05
CA GLY A 310 -7.62 -3.08 8.94
C GLY A 310 -9.11 -3.39 8.77
N GLY A 311 -9.55 -3.67 7.53
CA GLY A 311 -10.93 -4.04 7.23
C GLY A 311 -11.40 -5.39 7.77
N LEU A 312 -10.49 -6.29 8.20
CA LEU A 312 -10.81 -7.63 8.71
C LEU A 312 -10.85 -7.72 10.23
N LYS A 313 -9.89 -7.10 10.94
CA LYS A 313 -9.82 -7.16 12.41
C LYS A 313 -10.84 -6.26 13.12
N GLY A 314 -11.64 -5.49 12.38
CA GLY A 314 -12.43 -4.38 12.95
C GLY A 314 -11.55 -3.26 13.53
N GLU A 315 -10.24 -3.33 13.33
CA GLU A 315 -9.29 -2.29 13.69
C GLU A 315 -9.44 -1.14 12.69
N LYS A 316 -9.28 0.09 13.18
CA LYS A 316 -9.17 1.25 12.28
C LYS A 316 -7.99 0.98 11.36
N VAL A 317 -8.18 1.24 10.05
CA VAL A 317 -7.08 1.33 9.09
C VAL A 317 -6.00 2.18 9.76
N LYS A 318 -4.88 1.56 10.14
CA LYS A 318 -3.72 2.31 10.58
C LYS A 318 -3.37 3.16 9.38
N ILE A 319 -3.45 4.49 9.55
CA ILE A 319 -2.93 5.40 8.55
C ILE A 319 -1.46 5.00 8.42
N PRO A 320 -0.96 4.70 7.21
CA PRO A 320 0.40 4.22 7.03
C PRO A 320 1.36 5.19 7.74
N GLU A 321 2.34 4.62 8.42
CA GLU A 321 3.41 5.39 9.06
C GLU A 321 3.99 6.36 8.01
N LEU A 322 4.12 7.64 8.36
CA LEU A 322 4.54 8.67 7.41
C LEU A 322 5.82 8.24 6.70
N LEU A 323 5.76 8.12 5.37
CA LEU A 323 6.87 7.71 4.52
C LEU A 323 8.04 8.66 4.72
N GLU A 324 9.23 8.15 5.02
CA GLU A 324 10.42 8.98 5.12
C GLU A 324 10.79 9.54 3.74
N ILE A 325 10.67 10.87 3.58
CA ILE A 325 10.85 11.57 2.30
C ILE A 325 11.97 12.58 2.44
N ASP A 326 12.84 12.61 1.43
CA ASP A 326 13.95 13.54 1.35
C ASP A 326 13.49 15.02 1.32
N ILE A 327 14.28 15.91 1.91
CA ILE A 327 13.93 17.33 2.05
C ILE A 327 13.79 18.02 0.69
N ASP A 328 14.61 17.68 -0.30
CA ASP A 328 14.55 18.29 -1.63
C ASP A 328 13.24 17.89 -2.32
N THR A 329 12.75 16.68 -2.05
CA THR A 329 11.44 16.23 -2.54
C THR A 329 10.32 17.03 -1.90
N LEU A 330 10.36 17.23 -0.59
CA LEU A 330 9.33 17.98 0.12
C LEU A 330 9.23 19.43 -0.37
N ILE A 331 10.36 20.10 -0.64
CA ILE A 331 10.36 21.52 -1.08
C ILE A 331 9.76 21.71 -2.48
N GLU A 332 9.89 20.72 -3.36
CA GLU A 332 9.31 20.82 -4.70
C GLU A 332 7.78 20.61 -4.70
N MET A 333 7.24 19.97 -3.67
CA MET A 333 5.81 19.74 -3.50
C MET A 333 5.08 21.03 -3.14
N ASP A 334 3.79 21.08 -3.47
CA ASP A 334 2.92 22.15 -2.99
C ASP A 334 2.37 21.80 -1.60
N GLU A 335 1.98 22.83 -0.83
CA GLU A 335 1.32 22.61 0.45
C GLU A 335 0.09 21.71 0.30
N SER A 336 -0.11 20.87 1.30
CA SER A 336 -1.19 19.91 1.31
C SER A 336 -1.72 19.71 2.73
N ILE A 337 -2.59 18.72 2.88
CA ILE A 337 -3.06 18.32 4.21
C ILE A 337 -1.93 17.71 5.08
N GLN A 338 -0.84 17.25 4.47
CA GLN A 338 0.31 16.61 5.13
C GLN A 338 1.64 17.37 4.95
N LEU A 339 1.65 18.50 4.25
CA LEU A 339 2.85 19.32 4.07
C LEU A 339 2.49 20.79 4.27
N GLU A 340 3.22 21.47 5.14
CA GLU A 340 3.08 22.90 5.42
C GLU A 340 4.46 23.56 5.41
N PHE A 341 4.55 24.75 4.79
CA PHE A 341 5.74 25.58 4.81
C PHE A 341 5.57 26.76 5.77
N LYS A 342 6.64 27.11 6.48
CA LYS A 342 6.74 28.32 7.30
C LYS A 342 8.07 28.99 7.02
N SER A 343 8.03 30.26 6.64
CA SER A 343 9.25 31.01 6.28
C SER A 343 10.23 31.13 7.44
N THR A 344 9.71 31.26 8.66
CA THR A 344 10.48 31.43 9.91
C THR A 344 9.72 30.82 11.09
N PHE A 345 10.42 30.60 12.20
CA PHE A 345 9.82 30.11 13.45
C PHE A 345 9.23 31.22 14.33
N GLN A 346 9.94 32.34 14.45
CA GLN A 346 9.60 33.46 15.34
C GLN A 346 10.02 34.84 14.82
N TRP A 347 10.78 34.92 13.73
CA TRP A 347 11.15 36.19 13.12
C TRP A 347 10.13 36.67 12.10
N ASP A 348 9.48 37.81 12.36
CA ASP A 348 8.57 38.41 11.40
C ASP A 348 9.37 39.14 10.30
N ILE A 349 9.26 38.64 9.06
CA ILE A 349 10.03 39.17 7.93
C ILE A 349 9.60 40.60 7.57
N PHE A 350 8.31 40.93 7.75
CA PHE A 350 7.75 42.23 7.40
C PHE A 350 8.01 43.26 8.50
N GLN A 351 7.75 42.88 9.75
CA GLN A 351 7.94 43.77 10.90
C GLN A 351 9.39 43.84 11.39
N ARG A 352 10.24 42.89 10.96
CA ARG A 352 11.66 42.78 11.32
C ARG A 352 11.89 42.72 12.83
N CYS A 353 11.06 41.93 13.52
CA CYS A 353 11.15 41.75 14.96
C CYS A 353 10.72 40.34 15.39
N GLU A 354 10.99 39.99 16.65
CA GLU A 354 10.51 38.75 17.25
C GLU A 354 8.98 38.79 17.40
N ASN A 355 8.30 37.83 16.78
CA ASN A 355 6.86 37.67 16.81
C ASN A 355 6.47 36.30 17.41
N LYS A 356 5.96 36.34 18.64
CA LYS A 356 5.53 35.14 19.38
C LYS A 356 4.29 34.46 18.79
N GLU A 357 3.52 35.15 17.93
CA GLU A 357 2.37 34.52 17.28
C GLU A 357 2.81 33.48 16.23
N LEU A 358 3.96 33.67 15.57
CA LEU A 358 4.52 32.69 14.63
C LEU A 358 4.82 31.34 15.31
N ARG A 359 5.34 31.39 16.54
CA ARG A 359 5.53 30.19 17.37
C ARG A 359 4.21 29.46 17.62
N LYS A 360 3.12 30.19 17.84
CA LYS A 360 1.80 29.58 18.04
C LYS A 360 1.31 28.92 16.77
N GLU A 361 1.53 29.52 15.60
CA GLU A 361 1.18 28.88 14.33
C GLU A 361 1.91 27.55 14.12
N VAL A 362 3.21 27.49 14.43
CA VAL A 362 3.99 26.25 14.38
C VAL A 362 3.39 25.18 15.29
N VAL A 363 3.07 25.51 16.54
CA VAL A 363 2.43 24.55 17.47
C VAL A 363 1.05 24.12 16.97
N ARG A 364 0.23 25.04 16.44
CA ARG A 364 -1.08 24.75 15.85
C ARG A 364 -0.97 23.75 14.71
N THR A 365 0.01 23.92 13.82
CA THR A 365 0.24 23.00 12.71
C THR A 365 0.65 21.62 13.22
N ILE A 366 1.57 21.55 14.19
CA ILE A 366 2.01 20.28 14.78
C ILE A 366 0.83 19.53 15.43
N ALA A 367 0.04 20.21 16.26
CA ALA A 367 -1.15 19.58 16.87
C ALA A 367 -2.18 19.17 15.80
N ALA A 368 -2.39 20.01 14.79
CA ALA A 368 -3.31 19.72 13.70
C ALA A 368 -2.88 18.47 12.92
N PHE A 369 -1.59 18.31 12.60
CA PHE A 369 -1.07 17.10 11.96
C PHE A 369 -1.29 15.87 12.81
N ASN A 370 -0.93 15.92 14.08
CA ASN A 370 -1.13 14.80 15.00
C ASN A 370 -2.60 14.36 15.07
N ASN A 371 -3.52 15.33 15.11
CA ASN A 371 -4.96 15.09 15.20
C ASN A 371 -5.59 14.61 13.87
N THR A 372 -4.87 14.63 12.75
CA THR A 372 -5.44 14.26 11.43
C THR A 372 -4.85 12.99 10.81
N GLU A 373 -3.64 13.06 10.27
CA GLU A 373 -2.96 12.01 9.48
C GLU A 373 -1.44 12.05 9.64
N GLY A 374 -0.96 12.87 10.58
CA GLY A 374 0.42 13.32 10.57
C GLY A 374 0.75 14.25 9.40
N GLY A 375 2.01 14.67 9.33
CA GLY A 375 2.54 15.47 8.23
C GLY A 375 3.98 15.93 8.45
N TYR A 376 4.44 16.74 7.50
CA TYR A 376 5.72 17.41 7.43
C TYR A 376 5.51 18.91 7.59
N LEU A 377 6.15 19.51 8.58
CA LEU A 377 6.28 20.96 8.70
C LEU A 377 7.71 21.34 8.35
N ILE A 378 7.86 22.19 7.34
CA ILE A 378 9.16 22.71 6.90
C ILE A 378 9.27 24.18 7.34
N ILE A 379 10.27 24.50 8.15
CA ILE A 379 10.54 25.84 8.66
C ILE A 379 11.83 26.38 8.02
N GLY A 380 11.79 27.61 7.52
CA GLY A 380 12.86 28.22 6.73
C GLY A 380 12.53 28.35 5.24
N VAL A 381 11.31 27.99 4.83
CA VAL A 381 10.83 28.01 3.43
C VAL A 381 9.43 28.63 3.40
N SER A 382 9.18 29.56 2.49
CA SER A 382 7.83 30.11 2.25
C SER A 382 6.97 29.22 1.36
N ASP A 383 5.69 29.53 1.32
CA ASP A 383 4.69 28.95 0.41
C ASP A 383 5.08 29.08 -1.08
N ASP A 384 5.74 30.18 -1.46
CA ASP A 384 6.29 30.39 -2.81
C ASP A 384 7.61 29.64 -3.08
N LYS A 385 8.04 28.77 -2.16
CA LYS A 385 9.26 27.96 -2.20
C LYS A 385 10.56 28.76 -2.06
N THR A 386 10.48 30.04 -1.68
CA THR A 386 11.67 30.83 -1.36
C THR A 386 12.33 30.32 -0.07
N ILE A 387 13.62 29.99 -0.14
CA ILE A 387 14.41 29.57 1.02
C ILE A 387 14.83 30.82 1.81
N PHE A 388 14.24 31.02 2.98
CA PHE A 388 14.59 32.09 3.91
C PHE A 388 15.70 31.69 4.87
N GLY A 389 15.70 30.44 5.30
CA GLY A 389 16.60 29.91 6.33
C GLY A 389 16.21 30.33 7.75
N LEU A 390 16.89 29.72 8.73
CA LEU A 390 16.67 29.95 10.17
C LEU A 390 17.61 31.01 10.76
N GLU A 391 18.52 31.60 9.99
CA GLU A 391 19.56 32.50 10.50
C GLU A 391 18.96 33.74 11.19
N LYS A 392 17.82 34.24 10.68
CA LYS A 392 17.11 35.34 11.33
C LYS A 392 16.45 34.91 12.64
N ASP A 393 15.94 33.68 12.70
CA ASP A 393 15.45 33.12 13.96
C ASP A 393 16.59 32.98 14.97
N TYR A 394 17.76 32.48 14.54
CA TYR A 394 18.97 32.37 15.37
C TYR A 394 19.39 33.71 15.94
N SER A 395 19.44 34.75 15.11
CA SER A 395 19.81 36.11 15.53
C SER A 395 18.88 36.72 16.57
N SER A 396 17.65 36.22 16.68
CA SER A 396 16.66 36.71 17.64
C SER A 396 16.74 36.04 19.02
N PHE A 397 17.52 34.97 19.17
CA PHE A 397 17.69 34.32 20.46
C PHE A 397 18.67 35.09 21.35
N LYS A 398 18.18 35.55 22.50
CA LYS A 398 18.97 36.30 23.50
C LYS A 398 20.07 35.47 24.19
N ASN A 399 20.08 34.17 23.95
CA ASN A 399 20.79 33.16 24.72
C ASN A 399 21.88 32.43 23.91
N LEU A 400 22.17 32.89 22.69
CA LEU A 400 23.05 32.17 21.75
C LEU A 400 24.48 32.01 22.32
N GLY A 401 25.11 33.06 22.84
CA GLY A 401 26.43 32.95 23.51
C GLY A 401 27.44 32.12 22.71
N GLU A 402 28.09 31.14 23.35
CA GLU A 402 28.98 30.15 22.71
C GLU A 402 28.27 28.85 22.31
N ARG A 403 26.93 28.79 22.38
CA ARG A 403 26.15 27.57 22.11
C ARG A 403 25.84 27.43 20.63
N ASP A 404 25.68 26.18 20.20
CA ASP A 404 25.22 25.85 18.86
C ASP A 404 23.81 26.43 18.61
N GLU A 405 23.66 27.11 17.48
CA GLU A 405 22.41 27.82 17.12
C GLU A 405 21.24 26.84 16.92
N ARG A 406 21.51 25.64 16.39
CA ARG A 406 20.53 24.58 16.17
C ARG A 406 20.05 23.99 17.49
N ASP A 407 20.95 23.83 18.46
CA ASP A 407 20.60 23.34 19.79
C ASP A 407 19.69 24.35 20.52
N VAL A 408 20.00 25.64 20.43
CA VAL A 408 19.16 26.70 21.02
C VAL A 408 17.78 26.75 20.35
N PHE A 409 17.72 26.55 19.03
CA PHE A 409 16.46 26.45 18.30
C PHE A 409 15.64 25.24 18.76
N LEU A 410 16.25 24.04 18.80
CA LEU A 410 15.57 22.81 19.20
C LEU A 410 15.07 22.90 20.63
N GLN A 411 15.87 23.46 21.54
CA GLN A 411 15.45 23.73 22.91
C GLN A 411 14.27 24.70 22.97
N THR A 412 14.30 25.77 22.17
CA THR A 412 13.21 26.75 22.16
C THR A 412 11.92 26.16 21.59
N LEU A 413 11.99 25.41 20.49
CA LEU A 413 10.88 24.67 19.91
C LEU A 413 10.28 23.70 20.94
N SER A 414 11.14 22.90 21.59
CA SER A 414 10.73 21.93 22.62
C SER A 414 10.02 22.61 23.79
N ASN A 415 10.56 23.70 24.31
CA ASN A 415 9.95 24.46 25.41
C ASN A 415 8.58 25.03 25.02
N VAL A 416 8.44 25.52 23.79
CA VAL A 416 7.18 26.07 23.27
C VAL A 416 6.12 24.98 23.13
N ILE A 417 6.51 23.80 22.64
CA ILE A 417 5.62 22.64 22.52
C ILE A 417 5.23 22.11 23.92
N GLU A 418 6.18 22.03 24.85
CA GLU A 418 5.93 21.59 26.23
C GLU A 418 4.96 22.53 26.97
N ASP A 419 5.15 23.84 26.87
CA ASP A 419 4.27 24.85 27.48
C ASP A 419 2.83 24.75 26.93
N LYS A 420 2.70 24.54 25.62
CA LYS A 420 1.42 24.62 24.92
C LYS A 420 0.67 23.30 24.81
N ILE A 421 1.37 22.18 24.78
CA ILE A 421 0.82 20.84 24.64
C ILE A 421 1.21 20.05 25.90
N SER A 422 2.35 19.37 25.87
CA SER A 422 2.88 18.59 26.98
C SER A 422 4.32 18.15 26.70
N ARG A 423 5.01 17.69 27.74
CA ARG A 423 6.38 17.19 27.65
C ARG A 423 6.48 15.85 26.91
N GLU A 424 5.50 14.98 27.12
CA GLU A 424 5.42 13.66 26.49
C GLU A 424 5.29 13.79 24.97
N PHE A 425 4.57 14.82 24.52
CA PHE A 425 4.37 15.07 23.10
C PHE A 425 5.64 15.52 22.38
N VAL A 426 6.58 16.19 23.06
CA VAL A 426 7.89 16.55 22.50
C VAL A 426 8.68 15.30 22.07
N ALA A 427 8.54 14.18 22.80
CA ALA A 427 9.22 12.94 22.45
C ALA A 427 8.59 12.22 21.25
N ALA A 428 7.38 12.61 20.83
CA ALA A 428 6.65 11.98 19.73
C ALA A 428 6.88 12.66 18.36
N ILE A 429 7.63 13.76 18.33
CA ILE A 429 7.97 14.49 17.11
C ILE A 429 9.42 14.20 16.70
N ASN A 430 9.66 14.04 15.41
CA ASN A 430 11.03 13.95 14.87
C ASN A 430 11.40 15.30 14.24
N VAL A 431 12.51 15.89 14.70
CA VAL A 431 13.02 17.19 14.26
C VAL A 431 14.42 17.00 13.69
N GLU A 432 14.62 17.47 12.47
CA GLU A 432 15.90 17.36 11.76
C GLU A 432 16.25 18.68 11.08
N PHE A 433 17.55 18.95 10.94
CA PHE A 433 18.06 20.14 10.28
C PHE A 433 18.76 19.77 8.97
N TYR A 434 18.51 20.56 7.95
CA TYR A 434 19.09 20.43 6.62
C TYR A 434 19.74 21.75 6.22
N ASN A 435 20.85 21.70 5.50
CA ASN A 435 21.47 22.89 4.93
C ASN A 435 21.20 22.91 3.43
N LEU A 436 20.44 23.90 2.97
CA LEU A 436 20.07 24.08 1.57
C LEU A 436 20.43 25.50 1.13
N GLU A 437 21.18 25.61 0.03
CA GLU A 437 21.71 26.89 -0.46
C GLU A 437 22.51 27.68 0.60
N GLY A 438 23.21 26.98 1.50
CA GLY A 438 23.97 27.59 2.59
C GLY A 438 23.11 28.11 3.74
N LYS A 439 21.80 27.83 3.75
CA LYS A 439 20.85 28.21 4.78
C LYS A 439 20.33 27.01 5.53
N ASP A 440 20.14 27.16 6.84
CA ASP A 440 19.59 26.10 7.67
C ASP A 440 18.06 26.07 7.61
N ILE A 441 17.50 24.87 7.42
CA ILE A 441 16.07 24.58 7.33
C ILE A 441 15.75 23.49 8.36
N CYS A 442 14.59 23.59 9.00
CA CYS A 442 14.12 22.61 9.97
C CYS A 442 12.94 21.82 9.40
N ARG A 443 13.06 20.49 9.42
CA ARG A 443 12.00 19.54 9.09
C ARG A 443 11.45 18.97 10.39
N ILE A 444 10.14 19.10 10.60
CA ILE A 444 9.42 18.46 11.71
C ILE A 444 8.47 17.43 11.13
N LYS A 445 8.72 16.14 11.40
CA LYS A 445 7.85 15.02 11.06
C LYS A 445 6.97 14.70 12.27
N VAL A 446 5.66 14.73 12.06
CA VAL A 446 4.66 14.51 13.12
C VAL A 446 3.77 13.34 12.71
N SER A 447 3.86 12.21 13.42
CA SER A 447 2.99 11.06 13.17
C SER A 447 1.55 11.30 13.65
N PHE A 448 0.59 10.56 13.10
CA PHE A 448 -0.77 10.51 13.65
C PHE A 448 -0.73 10.03 15.10
N GLY A 449 -1.42 10.76 15.99
CA GLY A 449 -1.37 10.49 17.42
C GLY A 449 -2.25 9.33 17.84
N ASP A 450 -1.77 8.54 18.80
CA ASP A 450 -2.59 7.53 19.50
C ASP A 450 -3.63 8.18 20.44
N GLU A 451 -3.47 9.46 20.75
CA GLU A 451 -4.37 10.26 21.57
C GLU A 451 -4.58 11.66 20.98
N PRO A 452 -5.74 12.30 21.21
CA PRO A 452 -6.00 13.65 20.71
C PRO A 452 -5.17 14.70 21.45
N VAL A 453 -4.57 15.62 20.70
CA VAL A 453 -3.75 16.73 21.20
C VAL A 453 -4.54 18.03 21.25
N TRP A 454 -4.44 18.73 22.39
CA TRP A 454 -5.07 20.03 22.62
C TRP A 454 -4.00 21.08 22.90
N ILE A 455 -4.23 22.32 22.45
CA ILE A 455 -3.30 23.45 22.65
C ILE A 455 -3.85 24.40 23.71
N LYS A 456 -3.00 24.78 24.66
CA LYS A 456 -3.26 25.81 25.69
C LYS A 456 -3.05 27.22 25.10
N GLU A 457 -4.08 27.78 24.47
CA GLU A 457 -4.00 29.16 23.97
C GLU A 457 -3.95 30.18 25.14
N ASN A 458 -4.78 29.97 26.17
CA ASN A 458 -4.88 30.82 27.36
C ASN A 458 -4.96 29.99 28.65
N LYS A 459 -4.79 30.60 29.84
CA LYS A 459 -4.79 29.92 31.15
C LYS A 459 -6.05 29.08 31.49
N LYS A 460 -7.13 29.18 30.70
CA LYS A 460 -8.40 28.48 30.94
C LYS A 460 -9.01 27.81 29.69
N GLU A 461 -8.38 27.92 28.53
CA GLU A 461 -8.97 27.44 27.27
C GLU A 461 -7.98 26.59 26.48
N GLU A 462 -8.36 25.34 26.30
CA GLU A 462 -7.69 24.37 25.44
C GLU A 462 -8.45 24.25 24.13
N VAL A 463 -7.73 24.37 23.01
CA VAL A 463 -8.32 24.39 21.67
C VAL A 463 -7.83 23.19 20.88
N PHE A 464 -8.77 22.53 20.19
CA PHE A 464 -8.51 21.37 19.35
C PHE A 464 -8.40 21.79 17.89
N TYR A 465 -7.24 21.56 17.28
CA TYR A 465 -6.97 21.90 15.88
C TYR A 465 -6.94 20.64 15.02
N ILE A 466 -7.48 20.75 13.81
CA ILE A 466 -7.35 19.74 12.75
C ILE A 466 -6.93 20.39 11.43
N ARG A 467 -6.27 19.64 10.55
CA ARG A 467 -6.09 20.03 9.16
C ARG A 467 -7.39 19.86 8.36
N THR A 468 -7.75 20.89 7.62
CA THR A 468 -8.76 20.85 6.56
C THR A 468 -8.17 21.49 5.31
N GLN A 469 -7.90 20.69 4.28
CA GLN A 469 -7.11 21.12 3.11
C GLN A 469 -5.75 21.69 3.56
N ASN A 470 -5.37 22.89 3.08
CA ASN A 470 -4.10 23.55 3.39
C ASN A 470 -4.17 24.46 4.63
N SER A 471 -5.14 24.28 5.53
CA SER A 471 -5.27 25.15 6.71
C SER A 471 -5.62 24.38 7.97
N GLY A 472 -5.04 24.80 9.10
CA GLY A 472 -5.46 24.37 10.43
C GLY A 472 -6.73 25.10 10.85
N LYS A 473 -7.78 24.37 11.27
CA LYS A 473 -9.00 24.93 11.83
C LYS A 473 -9.25 24.43 13.24
N SER A 474 -9.61 25.34 14.14
CA SER A 474 -10.11 24.99 15.47
C SER A 474 -11.53 24.44 15.37
N LEU A 475 -11.82 23.36 16.09
CA LEU A 475 -13.16 22.83 16.24
C LEU A 475 -13.81 23.32 17.54
N SER A 476 -15.14 23.53 17.50
CA SER A 476 -15.92 23.81 18.72
C SER A 476 -15.90 22.58 19.65
N PRO A 477 -16.08 22.73 20.98
CA PRO A 477 -16.01 21.60 21.91
C PRO A 477 -16.90 20.40 21.51
N LYS A 478 -18.11 20.68 21.01
CA LYS A 478 -19.04 19.65 20.51
C LYS A 478 -18.52 18.97 19.23
N ALA A 479 -17.94 19.73 18.31
CA ALA A 479 -17.36 19.18 17.09
C ALA A 479 -16.10 18.34 17.40
N SER A 480 -15.21 18.84 18.27
CA SER A 480 -14.03 18.13 18.75
C SER A 480 -14.40 16.82 19.42
N TYR A 481 -15.38 16.81 20.33
CA TYR A 481 -15.83 15.57 20.98
C TYR A 481 -16.34 14.53 19.97
N ASN A 482 -17.15 14.95 19.00
CA ASN A 482 -17.64 14.05 17.96
C ASN A 482 -16.51 13.53 17.06
N TYR A 483 -15.57 14.41 16.70
CA TYR A 483 -14.40 14.07 15.91
C TYR A 483 -13.53 13.04 16.64
N ILE A 484 -13.20 13.31 17.90
CA ILE A 484 -12.38 12.45 18.74
C ILE A 484 -13.03 11.09 18.93
N ARG A 485 -14.33 11.05 19.25
CA ARG A 485 -15.06 9.80 19.41
C ARG A 485 -15.08 8.96 18.13
N ARG A 486 -15.11 9.58 16.95
CA ARG A 486 -15.00 8.87 15.67
C ARG A 486 -13.59 8.33 15.45
N LYS A 487 -12.56 9.15 15.73
CA LYS A 487 -11.16 8.85 15.42
C LYS A 487 -10.44 7.97 16.45
N TRP A 488 -10.73 8.09 17.75
CA TRP A 488 -10.03 7.39 18.85
C TRP A 488 -10.91 6.46 19.70
N LYS A 489 -12.16 6.17 19.30
CA LYS A 489 -12.95 5.12 19.96
C LYS A 489 -12.12 3.82 20.13
N LYS A 490 -11.84 3.45 21.39
CA LYS A 490 -11.35 2.12 21.76
C LYS A 490 -12.53 1.13 21.66
N PRO A 491 -12.29 -0.11 21.21
CA PRO A 491 -13.31 -1.15 21.06
C PRO A 491 -14.03 -1.47 22.37
#